data_AF-A0A0A0DAS7-F1
#
_entry.id   AF-A0A0A0DAS7-F1
#
_cell.length_a   1.000
_cell.length_b   1.000
_cell.length_c   1.000
_cell.angle_alpha   90.00
_cell.angle_beta   90.00
_cell.angle_gamma   90.00
#
_symmetry.space_group_name_H-M   'P 1'
#
loop_
_entity.id
_entity.type
_entity.pdbx_description
1 polymer ?
#
loop_
_entity_poly.entity_id
_entity_poly.type
_entity_poly.pdbx_seq_one_letter_code
_entity_poly.pdbx_strand_id
1 'polypeptide(L)' 'MEDMLAAGMQSIGATRIDPSEAVAGDIGVILAVSPSGDIEPSAAIRGQLGWLAKLGDGLWRAPSAMAAWRLP' A
#
# COMPACT_ATOMS: atom_id res chain seq x y z
N MET A 1 15.46 0.88 -1.07
CA MET A 1 14.21 0.08 -1.13
C MET A 1 13.07 0.90 -1.71
N GLU A 2 12.86 2.15 -1.26
CA GLU A 2 11.85 3.04 -1.83
C GLU A 2 12.07 3.32 -3.33
N ASP A 3 13.32 3.48 -3.77
CA ASP A 3 13.67 3.74 -5.18
C ASP A 3 13.32 2.58 -6.13
N MET A 4 13.44 1.33 -5.67
CA MET A 4 13.11 0.15 -6.49
C MET A 4 11.59 0.01 -6.67
N LEU A 5 10.82 0.27 -5.62
CA LEU A 5 9.36 0.25 -5.70
C LEU A 5 8.85 1.39 -6.57
N ALA A 6 9.38 2.61 -6.39
CA ALA A 6 9.01 3.75 -7.22
C ALA A 6 9.29 3.50 -8.70
N ALA A 7 10.46 2.93 -9.04
CA ALA A 7 10.79 2.54 -10.40
C ALA A 7 9.86 1.44 -10.95
N GLY A 8 9.53 0.44 -10.14
CA GLY A 8 8.57 -0.62 -10.50
C GLY A 8 7.17 -0.06 -10.79
N MET A 9 6.67 0.82 -9.92
CA MET A 9 5.36 1.47 -10.10
C MET A 9 5.33 2.37 -11.33
N GLN A 10 6.42 3.11 -11.58
CA GLN A 10 6.54 3.92 -12.80
C GLN A 10 6.54 3.06 -14.08
N SER A 11 7.15 1.87 -14.04
CA SER A 11 7.21 0.96 -15.20
C SER A 11 5.84 0.44 -15.66
N ILE A 12 4.87 0.39 -14.75
CA ILE A 12 3.48 0.02 -15.05
C ILE A 12 2.57 1.25 -15.27
N GLY A 13 3.16 2.43 -15.44
CA GLY A 13 2.44 3.68 -15.68
C GLY A 13 1.77 4.27 -14.44
N ALA A 14 2.06 3.77 -13.24
CA ALA A 14 1.46 4.29 -12.02
C ALA A 14 2.09 5.63 -11.62
N THR A 15 1.25 6.55 -11.16
CA THR A 15 1.67 7.88 -10.70
C THR A 15 1.66 7.93 -9.18
N ARG A 16 2.73 8.42 -8.56
CA ARG A 16 2.79 8.61 -7.11
C ARG A 16 1.82 9.73 -6.69
N ILE A 17 1.05 9.49 -5.64
CA ILE A 17 0.07 10.45 -5.08
C ILE A 17 0.29 10.60 -3.58
N ASP A 18 -0.27 11.66 -2.99
CA ASP A 18 -0.39 11.74 -1.54
C ASP A 18 -1.37 10.66 -1.04
N PRO A 19 -1.02 9.83 -0.04
CA PRO A 19 -1.92 8.82 0.50
C PRO A 19 -3.27 9.35 1.00
N SER A 20 -3.38 10.63 1.36
CA SER A 20 -4.63 11.27 1.76
C SER A 20 -5.58 11.54 0.58
N GLU A 21 -5.05 11.60 -0.65
CA GLU A 21 -5.82 11.75 -1.89
C GLU A 21 -6.21 10.40 -2.53
N ALA A 22 -5.82 9.30 -1.88
CA ALA A 22 -6.06 7.96 -2.40
C ALA A 22 -7.55 7.59 -2.40
N VAL A 23 -8.02 7.07 -3.51
CA VAL A 23 -9.38 6.57 -3.72
C VAL A 23 -9.37 5.04 -3.79
N ALA A 24 -10.56 4.44 -3.72
CA ALA A 24 -10.68 2.99 -3.79
C ALA A 24 -10.01 2.43 -5.05
N GLY A 25 -9.11 1.45 -4.87
CA GLY A 25 -8.32 0.84 -5.94
C GLY A 25 -6.87 1.31 -6.04
N ASP A 26 -6.51 2.44 -5.43
CA ASP A 26 -5.12 2.90 -5.40
C ASP A 26 -4.23 1.93 -4.62
N ILE A 27 -2.97 1.82 -5.02
CA ILE A 27 -1.98 0.91 -4.43
C ILE A 27 -1.14 1.71 -3.44
N GLY A 28 -0.78 1.12 -2.31
CA GLY A 28 0.06 1.79 -1.31
C GLY A 28 0.94 0.84 -0.52
N VAL A 29 1.76 1.43 0.34
CA VAL A 29 2.58 0.72 1.32
C VAL A 29 2.14 1.12 2.71
N ILE A 30 1.79 0.14 3.54
CA ILE A 30 1.43 0.33 4.95
C ILE A 30 2.47 -0.36 5.84
N LEU A 31 2.55 0.03 7.12
CA LEU A 31 3.25 -0.76 8.13
C LEU A 31 2.27 -1.74 8.72
N ALA A 32 2.51 -3.03 8.55
CA ALA A 32 1.64 -4.07 9.07
C ALA A 32 2.36 -4.98 10.05
N VAL A 33 1.59 -5.60 10.95
CA VAL A 33 2.11 -6.61 11.87
C VAL A 33 2.05 -7.97 11.18
N SER A 34 3.21 -8.58 10.97
CA SER A 34 3.34 -9.90 10.38
C SER A 34 2.78 -10.99 11.31
N PRO A 35 2.55 -12.22 10.82
CA PRO A 35 2.14 -13.33 11.68
C PRO A 35 3.15 -13.67 12.79
N SER A 36 4.43 -13.30 12.66
CA SER A 36 5.46 -13.46 13.70
C SER A 36 5.44 -12.34 14.74
N GLY A 37 4.65 -11.27 14.53
CA GLY A 37 4.56 -10.11 15.42
C GLY A 37 5.48 -8.96 15.06
N ASP A 38 6.23 -9.05 13.96
CA ASP A 38 7.13 -7.99 13.50
C ASP A 38 6.37 -6.90 12.73
N ILE A 39 6.83 -5.65 12.79
CA ILE A 39 6.27 -4.57 11.99
C ILE A 39 7.04 -4.46 10.68
N GLU A 40 6.37 -4.69 9.56
CA GLU A 40 6.99 -4.69 8.24
C GLU A 40 6.18 -3.90 7.19
N PRO A 41 6.84 -3.27 6.21
CA PRO A 41 6.17 -2.65 5.08
C PRO A 41 5.44 -3.71 4.24
N SER A 42 4.15 -3.48 4.00
CA SER A 42 3.29 -4.38 3.22
C SER A 42 2.59 -3.64 2.10
N ALA A 43 2.49 -4.28 0.94
CA ALA A 43 1.68 -3.78 -0.16
C ALA A 43 0.19 -3.81 0.23
N ALA A 44 -0.52 -2.74 -0.08
CA ALA A 44 -1.92 -2.56 0.26
C ALA A 44 -2.70 -1.97 -0.91
N ILE A 45 -4.02 -2.17 -0.89
CA ILE A 45 -4.97 -1.52 -1.77
C ILE A 45 -5.87 -0.62 -0.93
N ARG A 46 -6.14 0.59 -1.40
CA ARG A 46 -7.12 1.48 -0.79
C ARG A 46 -8.52 0.90 -0.99
N GLY A 47 -9.18 0.54 0.10
CA GLY A 47 -10.61 0.24 0.13
C GLY A 47 -11.45 1.47 0.49
N GLN A 48 -12.76 1.30 0.56
CA GLN A 48 -13.68 2.39 0.96
C GLN A 48 -13.46 2.88 2.40
N LEU A 49 -12.97 2.01 3.28
CA LEU A 49 -12.89 2.27 4.74
C LEU A 49 -11.45 2.31 5.26
N GLY A 50 -10.44 2.28 4.39
CA GLY A 50 -9.03 2.26 4.77
C GLY A 50 -8.16 1.44 3.84
N TRP A 51 -6.90 1.27 4.20
CA TRP A 51 -5.93 0.47 3.45
C TRP A 51 -6.01 -1.00 3.84
N LEU A 52 -5.96 -1.89 2.85
CA LEU A 52 -6.15 -3.32 3.00
C LEU A 52 -4.92 -4.07 2.48
N ALA A 53 -4.31 -4.90 3.33
CA ALA A 53 -3.23 -5.81 2.93
C ALA A 53 -3.58 -7.25 3.28
N LYS A 54 -3.22 -8.20 2.42
CA LYS A 54 -3.31 -9.63 2.72
C LYS A 54 -2.03 -10.07 3.42
N LEU A 55 -2.14 -10.57 4.64
CA LEU A 55 -1.02 -11.05 5.45
C LEU A 55 -1.31 -12.47 5.91
N GLY A 56 -0.50 -13.43 5.45
CA GLY A 56 -0.81 -14.85 5.61
C GLY A 56 -2.23 -15.15 5.09
N ASP A 57 -3.05 -15.76 5.94
CA ASP A 57 -4.45 -16.09 5.63
C ASP A 57 -5.45 -14.96 5.93
N GLY A 58 -4.99 -13.85 6.52
CA GLY A 58 -5.82 -12.75 6.98
C GLY A 58 -5.85 -11.53 6.06
N LEU A 59 -6.82 -10.64 6.35
CA LEU A 59 -6.90 -9.29 5.81
C LEU A 59 -6.61 -8.29 6.93
N TRP A 60 -5.58 -7.49 6.76
CA TRP A 60 -5.18 -6.45 7.70
C TRP A 60 -5.64 -5.07 7.22
N ARG A 61 -6.00 -4.20 8.16
CA ARG A 61 -6.51 -2.85 7.88
C ARG A 61 -5.65 -1.80 8.54
N ALA A 62 -5.29 -0.76 7.78
CA ALA A 62 -4.60 0.42 8.30
C ALA A 62 -5.35 1.71 7.96
N PRO A 63 -5.32 2.71 8.85
CA PRO A 63 -5.96 4.01 8.60
C PRO A 63 -5.18 4.84 7.56
N SER A 64 -3.86 4.65 7.46
CA SER A 64 -2.95 5.41 6.61
C SER A 64 -1.97 4.51 5.86
N ALA A 65 -1.34 5.07 4.82
CA ALA A 65 -0.24 4.48 4.09
C ALA A 65 0.95 5.45 4.08
N MET A 66 2.16 4.91 3.97
CA MET A 66 3.41 5.65 3.88
C MET A 66 3.63 6.23 2.48
N ALA A 67 3.13 5.53 1.46
CA ALA A 67 3.21 5.92 0.06
C ALA A 67 2.01 5.33 -0.69
N ALA A 68 1.61 6.01 -1.76
CA ALA A 68 0.49 5.62 -2.59
C ALA A 68 0.77 5.91 -4.08
N TRP A 69 0.16 5.10 -4.95
CA TRP A 69 0.23 5.24 -6.38
C TRP A 69 -1.14 4.93 -7.00
N ARG A 70 -1.45 5.66 -8.06
CA ARG A 70 -2.65 5.47 -8.88
C ARG A 70 -2.27 4.85 -10.22
N LEU A 71 -2.97 3.81 -10.61
CA LEU A 71 -2.90 3.26 -11.97
C LEU A 71 -3.66 4.20 -12.94
N PRO A 72 -3.23 4.29 -14.20
CA PRO A 72 -3.90 5.11 -15.22
C PRO A 72 -5.35 4.69 -15.46
#